data_AF-A0A2V8DH30-F1
#
_entry.id   AF-A0A2V8DH30-F1
#
_cell.length_a   1.000
_cell.length_b   1.000
_cell.length_c   1.000
_cell.angle_alpha   90.00
_cell.angle_beta   90.00
_cell.angle_gamma   90.00
#
_symmetry.space_group_name_H-M   'P 1'
#
loop_
_entity.id
_entity.type
_entity.pdbx_description
1 polymer ?
#
loop_
_entity_poly.entity_id
_entity_poly.type
_entity_poly.pdbx_seq_one_letter_code
_entity_poly.pdbx_strand_id
1 'polypeptide(L)'
;MVKAIVCVEGGGAPPDAKNLQGIPIVYVTAEQSGRTQGPALVASLKQAGCDADDLQLKDRGILGNGHFMMMENNRRQVFDVIRAWIEQKLPSKS
;
A
#
# COMPACT_ATOMS: atom_id res chain seq x y z
N MET A 1 -11.60 -16.05 -2.91
CA MET A 1 -12.00 -14.65 -3.20
C MET A 1 -10.94 -13.73 -2.61
N VAL A 2 -10.42 -12.78 -3.38
CA VAL A 2 -9.45 -11.78 -2.89
C VAL A 2 -10.20 -10.75 -2.06
N LYS A 3 -9.66 -10.38 -0.90
CA LYS A 3 -10.31 -9.43 0.02
C LYS A 3 -9.62 -8.06 0.09
N ALA A 4 -8.31 -8.00 -0.14
CA ALA A 4 -7.55 -6.77 -0.21
C ALA A 4 -6.23 -7.01 -0.96
N ILE A 5 -5.61 -5.94 -1.46
CA ILE A 5 -4.32 -5.97 -2.15
C ILE A 5 -3.35 -5.01 -1.45
N VAL A 6 -2.17 -5.49 -1.11
CA VAL A 6 -1.08 -4.68 -0.54
C VAL A 6 0.09 -4.69 -1.53
N CYS A 7 0.38 -3.53 -2.11
CA CYS A 7 1.48 -3.32 -3.05
C CYS A 7 2.65 -2.66 -2.32
N VAL A 8 3.71 -3.40 -2.04
CA VAL A 8 4.94 -2.86 -1.42
C VAL A 8 5.89 -2.43 -2.53
N GLU A 9 6.23 -1.14 -2.59
CA GLU A 9 7.23 -0.58 -3.52
C GLU A 9 6.98 -0.89 -5.02
N GLY A 10 5.71 -1.02 -5.40
CA GLY A 10 5.37 -1.51 -6.72
C GLY A 10 5.94 -0.65 -7.86
N GLY A 11 6.19 -1.30 -9.00
CA GLY A 11 6.79 -0.68 -10.17
C GLY A 11 5.80 0.02 -11.11
N GLY A 12 4.50 -0.24 -11.00
CA GLY A 12 3.48 0.28 -11.90
C GLY A 12 2.05 -0.06 -11.47
N ALA A 13 1.08 0.49 -12.21
CA ALA A 13 -0.33 0.16 -12.06
C ALA A 13 -0.68 -1.09 -12.89
N PRO A 14 -1.68 -1.87 -12.46
CA PRO A 14 -2.21 -2.96 -13.28
C PRO A 14 -2.83 -2.40 -14.58
N PRO A 15 -2.67 -3.10 -15.72
CA PRO A 15 -3.16 -2.63 -17.01
C PRO A 15 -4.70 -2.62 -17.11
N ASP A 16 -5.40 -3.41 -16.29
CA ASP A 16 -6.86 -3.41 -16.20
C ASP A 16 -7.33 -3.21 -14.76
N ALA A 17 -7.56 -1.96 -14.39
CA ALA A 17 -8.05 -1.58 -13.08
C ALA A 17 -9.55 -1.87 -12.87
N LYS A 18 -10.34 -2.11 -13.92
CA LYS A 18 -11.79 -2.29 -13.78
C LYS A 18 -12.15 -3.54 -12.98
N ASN A 19 -11.35 -4.60 -13.12
CA ASN A 19 -11.54 -5.86 -12.40
C ASN A 19 -11.14 -5.78 -10.91
N LEU A 20 -10.61 -4.63 -10.47
CA LEU A 20 -10.16 -4.41 -9.09
C LEU A 20 -11.14 -3.56 -8.28
N GLN A 21 -12.23 -3.09 -8.91
CA GLN A 21 -13.28 -2.38 -8.21
C GLN A 21 -13.89 -3.23 -7.10
N GLY A 22 -14.16 -2.61 -5.94
CA GLY A 22 -14.67 -3.29 -4.75
C GLY A 22 -13.63 -4.05 -3.93
N ILE A 23 -12.36 -4.09 -4.36
CA ILE A 23 -11.25 -4.63 -3.58
C ILE A 23 -10.42 -3.45 -3.04
N PRO A 24 -10.25 -3.29 -1.72
CA PRO A 24 -9.35 -2.30 -1.16
C PRO A 24 -7.89 -2.55 -1.57
N ILE A 25 -7.19 -1.49 -1.98
CA ILE A 25 -5.80 -1.52 -2.43
C ILE A 25 -4.99 -0.51 -1.61
N VAL A 26 -3.77 -0.87 -1.22
CA VAL A 26 -2.81 0.10 -0.66
C VAL A 26 -1.46 0.01 -1.36
N TYR A 27 -0.87 1.18 -1.63
CA TYR A 27 0.51 1.32 -2.08
C TYR A 27 1.39 1.74 -0.91
N VAL A 28 2.38 0.93 -0.55
CA VAL A 28 3.29 1.19 0.56
C VAL A 28 4.63 1.67 0.00
N THR A 29 5.06 2.86 0.41
CA THR A 29 6.31 3.48 -0.03
C THR A 29 7.18 3.86 1.18
N ALA A 30 8.43 3.43 1.17
CA ALA A 30 9.44 3.80 2.15
C ALA A 30 10.15 5.08 1.74
N GLU A 31 10.65 5.81 2.74
CA GLU A 31 11.28 7.12 2.57
C GLU A 31 12.51 7.07 1.65
N GLN A 32 13.36 6.05 1.80
CA GLN A 32 14.64 5.94 1.09
C GLN A 32 14.64 4.85 0.00
N SER A 33 13.46 4.39 -0.44
CA SER A 33 13.39 3.37 -1.49
C SER A 33 13.73 3.88 -2.89
N GLY A 34 13.72 5.20 -3.09
CA GLY A 34 13.86 5.84 -4.41
C GLY A 34 12.61 5.74 -5.28
N ARG A 35 11.49 5.19 -4.78
CA ARG A 35 10.20 5.19 -5.48
C ARG A 35 9.46 6.50 -5.25
N THR A 36 8.90 7.05 -6.33
CA THR A 36 8.11 8.30 -6.30
C THR A 36 6.75 8.16 -6.99
N GLN A 37 6.50 7.03 -7.66
CA GLN A 37 5.30 6.80 -8.45
C GLN A 37 4.03 6.52 -7.62
N GLY A 38 4.15 6.17 -6.34
CA GLY A 38 3.02 5.76 -5.48
C GLY A 38 1.78 6.66 -5.59
N PRO A 39 1.90 7.98 -5.34
CA PRO A 39 0.78 8.91 -5.44
C PRO A 39 0.09 8.92 -6.81
N ALA A 40 0.87 8.91 -7.89
CA ALA A 40 0.33 8.94 -9.26
C ALA A 40 -0.40 7.63 -9.61
N LEU A 41 0.13 6.49 -9.17
CA LEU A 41 -0.51 5.19 -9.35
C LEU A 41 -1.82 5.10 -8.58
N VAL A 42 -1.85 5.54 -7.32
CA VAL A 42 -3.08 5.60 -6.52
C VAL A 42 -4.11 6.52 -7.16
N ALA A 43 -3.70 7.69 -7.67
CA ALA A 43 -4.60 8.59 -8.39
C ALA A 43 -5.21 7.92 -9.64
N SER A 44 -4.42 7.17 -10.41
CA SER A 44 -4.92 6.44 -11.59
C SER A 44 -5.93 5.34 -11.21
N LEU A 45 -5.71 4.61 -10.12
CA LEU A 45 -6.63 3.60 -9.62
C LEU A 45 -7.96 4.23 -9.16
N LYS A 46 -7.89 5.37 -8.46
CA LYS A 46 -9.08 6.13 -8.06
C LYS A 46 -9.89 6.63 -9.26
N GLN A 47 -9.22 7.11 -10.31
CA GLN A 47 -9.89 7.51 -11.56
C GLN A 47 -10.61 6.35 -12.25
N ALA A 48 -10.09 5.12 -12.09
CA ALA A 48 -10.72 3.90 -12.58
C ALA A 48 -11.84 3.36 -11.66
N GLY A 49 -12.18 4.06 -10.58
CA GLY A 49 -13.23 3.68 -9.62
C GLY A 49 -12.80 2.67 -8.56
N CYS A 50 -11.50 2.43 -8.37
CA CYS A 50 -10.99 1.54 -7.32
C CYS A 50 -10.89 2.25 -5.96
N ASP A 51 -11.02 1.48 -4.87
CA ASP A 51 -10.66 1.93 -3.52
C ASP A 51 -9.15 1.73 -3.32
N ALA A 52 -8.38 2.82 -3.40
CA ALA A 52 -6.92 2.77 -3.31
C ALA A 52 -6.39 3.82 -2.34
N ASP A 53 -5.44 3.42 -1.48
CA ASP A 53 -4.76 4.31 -0.55
C ASP A 53 -3.26 4.43 -0.87
N ASP A 54 -2.72 5.64 -0.69
CA ASP A 54 -1.28 5.89 -0.70
C ASP A 54 -0.78 5.90 0.74
N LEU A 55 0.10 4.96 1.07
CA LEU A 55 0.66 4.78 2.40
C LEU A 55 2.16 5.05 2.34
N GLN A 56 2.53 6.26 2.72
CA GLN A 56 3.91 6.67 2.89
C GLN A 56 4.35 6.33 4.32
N LEU A 57 5.40 5.51 4.48
CA LEU A 57 5.90 5.11 5.80
C LEU A 57 6.33 6.31 6.65
N LYS A 58 6.90 7.34 6.01
CA LYS A 58 7.33 8.58 6.67
C LYS A 58 6.18 9.30 7.38
N ASP A 59 4.96 9.26 6.82
CA ASP A 59 3.77 9.89 7.40
C ASP A 59 3.29 9.15 8.66
N ARG A 60 3.82 7.94 8.89
CA ARG A 60 3.60 7.12 10.10
C ARG A 60 4.80 7.13 11.05
N GLY A 61 5.77 8.03 10.83
CA GLY A 61 6.98 8.13 11.65
C GLY A 61 7.99 7.00 11.42
N ILE A 62 7.82 6.20 10.37
CA ILE A 62 8.74 5.11 10.00
C ILE A 62 9.70 5.66 8.95
N LEU A 63 10.94 5.89 9.35
CA LEU A 63 11.97 6.59 8.57
C LEU A 63 13.16 5.68 8.28
N GLY A 64 13.96 6.03 7.27
CA GLY A 64 15.20 5.34 6.93
C GLY A 64 15.05 4.02 6.17
N ASN A 65 13.83 3.54 5.96
CA ASN A 65 13.61 2.31 5.19
C ASN A 65 13.91 2.48 3.70
N GLY A 66 14.53 1.45 3.11
CA GLY A 66 14.73 1.33 1.67
C GLY A 66 13.66 0.46 1.00
N HIS A 67 13.96 0.04 -0.23
CA HIS A 67 13.06 -0.78 -1.06
C HIS A 67 12.71 -2.14 -0.41
N PHE A 68 13.64 -2.69 0.37
CA PHE A 68 13.47 -4.00 1.03
C PHE A 68 13.02 -3.85 2.49
N MET A 69 12.13 -2.88 2.78
CA MET A 69 11.60 -2.55 4.11
C MET A 69 11.14 -3.76 4.96
N MET A 70 10.72 -4.85 4.32
CA MET A 70 10.25 -6.07 4.99
C MET A 70 11.40 -6.91 5.60
N MET A 71 12.64 -6.67 5.16
CA MET A 71 13.84 -7.39 5.62
C MET A 71 14.64 -6.61 6.68
N GLU A 72 14.45 -5.30 6.74
CA GLU A 72 15.22 -4.38 7.55
C GLU A 72 14.95 -4.49 9.07
N ASN A 73 15.76 -3.82 9.88
CA ASN A 73 15.76 -3.99 11.35
C ASN A 73 14.42 -3.61 12.01
N ASN A 74 13.73 -2.59 11.47
CA ASN A 74 12.43 -2.12 11.95
C ASN A 74 11.25 -2.73 11.18
N ARG A 75 11.43 -3.87 10.47
CA ARG A 75 10.37 -4.56 9.70
C ARG A 75 9.06 -4.77 10.48
N ARG A 76 9.13 -4.88 11.81
CA ARG A 76 7.95 -5.06 12.67
C ARG A 76 7.05 -3.82 12.67
N GLN A 77 7.64 -2.62 12.65
CA GLN A 77 6.89 -1.36 12.54
C GLN A 77 6.18 -1.27 11.19
N VAL A 78 6.88 -1.63 10.11
CA VAL A 78 6.32 -1.71 8.75
C VAL A 78 5.14 -2.68 8.72
N PHE A 79 5.31 -3.88 9.29
CA PHE A 79 4.23 -4.87 9.39
C PHE A 79 3.03 -4.33 10.17
N ASP A 80 3.24 -3.67 11.31
CA ASP A 80 2.12 -3.18 12.13
C ASP A 80 1.30 -2.10 11.40
N VAL A 81 1.95 -1.26 10.60
CA VAL A 81 1.25 -0.27 9.77
C VAL A 81 0.43 -0.93 8.67
N ILE A 82 0.97 -1.95 7.99
CA ILE A 82 0.23 -2.72 6.97
C ILE A 82 -0.94 -3.47 7.61
N ARG A 83 -0.70 -4.14 8.74
CA ARG A 83 -1.73 -4.87 9.50
C ARG A 83 -2.87 -3.95 9.93
N ALA A 84 -2.55 -2.79 10.50
CA ALA A 84 -3.55 -1.82 10.92
C ALA A 84 -4.42 -1.35 9.75
N TRP A 85 -3.83 -1.14 8.56
CA TRP A 85 -4.61 -0.80 7.36
C TRP A 85 -5.55 -1.95 6.94
N ILE A 86 -5.07 -3.20 6.99
CA ILE A 86 -5.90 -4.38 6.69
C ILE A 86 -7.08 -4.47 7.66
N GLU A 87 -6.83 -4.34 8.96
CA GLU A 87 -7.87 -4.40 10.01
C GLU A 87 -8.90 -3.27 9.86
N GLN A 88 -8.46 -2.09 9.39
CA GLN A 88 -9.35 -0.96 9.10
C GLN A 88 -10.26 -1.24 7.89
N LYS A 89 -9.72 -1.80 6.81
CA LYS A 89 -10.49 -2.06 5.57
C LYS A 89 -11.33 -3.32 5.62
N LEU A 90 -10.89 -4.31 6.40
CA LEU A 90 -11.54 -5.60 6.56
C LEU A 90 -11.89 -5.81 8.04
N PRO A 91 -12.87 -5.06 8.59
CA PRO A 91 -13.33 -5.29 9.95
C PRO A 91 -13.75 -6.76 10.07
N SER A 92 -13.36 -7.40 11.18
CA SER A 92 -13.69 -8.79 11.45
C SER A 92 -15.19 -9.01 11.27
N LYS A 93 -15.56 -10.06 10.53
CA LYS A 93 -16.95 -10.52 10.54
C LYS A 93 -17.27 -10.88 11.98
N SER A 94 -18.23 -10.15 12.57
CA SER A 94 -18.90 -10.55 13.81
C SER A 94 -19.48 -11.95 13.68
#